data_AF-A0A940LBB0-F1
#
_entry.id   AF-A0A940LBB0-F1
#
_cell.length_a   1.000
_cell.length_b   1.000
_cell.length_c   1.000
_cell.angle_alpha   90.00
_cell.angle_beta   90.00
_cell.angle_gamma   90.00
#
_symmetry.space_group_name_H-M   'P 1'
#
loop_
_entity.id
_entity.type
_entity.pdbx_description
1 polymer ?
#
loop_
_entity_poly.entity_id
_entity_poly.type
_entity_poly.pdbx_seq_one_letter_code
_entity_poly.pdbx_strand_id
1 'polypeptide(L)'
;LHRFYEESGKAYGKLKFRHAYASLLELLKIKKLDASRFKELLSQTLNIKEWMVKTIYDSRAKDYQSEFRKMVYGNEEEMEVVTGRFEDNVFINQQKEELKQFKSSVEKITSLFQL
;
A
#
# COMPACT_ATOMS: atom_id res chain seq x y z
N LEU A 1 -4.16 29.19 24.61
CA LEU A 1 -3.34 28.35 23.70
C LEU A 1 -3.97 26.98 23.43
N HIS A 2 -4.28 26.17 24.45
CA HIS A 2 -4.89 24.83 24.26
C HIS A 2 -6.20 24.82 23.46
N ARG A 3 -7.14 25.72 23.78
CA ARG A 3 -8.42 25.85 23.02
C ARG A 3 -8.20 26.14 21.53
N PHE A 4 -7.20 26.97 21.20
CA PHE A 4 -6.85 27.25 19.81
C PHE A 4 -6.33 26.01 19.08
N TYR A 5 -5.52 25.18 19.74
CA TYR A 5 -5.05 23.92 19.15
C TYR A 5 -6.17 22.88 19.01
N GLU A 6 -7.09 22.81 19.96
CA GLU A 6 -8.28 21.95 19.83
C GLU A 6 -9.17 22.38 18.65
N GLU A 7 -9.42 23.68 18.51
CA GLU A 7 -10.20 24.23 17.39
C GLU A 7 -9.46 24.04 16.05
N SER A 8 -8.15 24.28 16.02
CA SER A 8 -7.31 24.05 14.84
C SER A 8 -7.26 22.56 14.45
N GLY A 9 -7.22 21.68 15.45
CA GLY A 9 -7.24 20.23 15.28
C GLY A 9 -8.51 19.74 14.58
N LYS A 10 -9.67 20.34 14.89
CA LYS A 10 -10.95 20.04 14.19
C LYS A 10 -10.87 20.33 12.69
N ALA A 11 -10.14 21.38 12.29
CA ALA A 11 -9.98 21.75 10.88
C ALA A 11 -8.84 21.00 10.16
N TYR A 12 -7.93 20.37 10.92
CA TYR A 12 -6.68 19.82 10.40
C TYR A 12 -6.90 18.80 9.28
N GLY A 13 -7.85 17.88 9.41
CA GLY A 13 -8.15 16.87 8.38
C GLY A 13 -8.50 17.50 7.03
N LYS A 14 -9.33 18.55 7.04
CA LYS A 14 -9.73 19.29 5.84
C LYS A 14 -8.57 20.07 5.23
N LEU A 15 -7.73 20.68 6.06
CA LEU A 15 -6.54 21.41 5.61
C LEU A 15 -5.51 20.46 4.98
N LYS A 16 -5.26 19.32 5.62
CA LYS A 16 -4.37 18.27 5.12
C LYS A 16 -4.84 17.74 3.76
N PHE A 17 -6.15 17.48 3.61
CA PHE A 17 -6.72 17.08 2.33
C PHE A 17 -6.53 18.15 1.24
N ARG A 18 -6.86 19.41 1.53
CA ARG A 18 -6.68 20.52 0.58
C ARG A 18 -5.23 20.68 0.15
N HIS A 19 -4.31 20.58 1.09
CA HIS A 19 -2.88 20.64 0.82
C HIS A 19 -2.43 19.46 -0.06
N ALA A 20 -2.79 18.23 0.31
CA ALA A 20 -2.47 17.04 -0.49
C ALA A 20 -3.03 17.12 -1.92
N TYR A 21 -4.26 17.61 -2.09
CA TYR A 21 -4.87 17.82 -3.39
C TYR A 21 -4.13 18.90 -4.20
N ALA A 22 -3.78 20.03 -3.57
CA ALA A 22 -3.01 21.09 -4.24
C ALA A 22 -1.63 20.58 -4.69
N SER A 23 -0.91 19.85 -3.82
CA SER A 23 0.37 19.25 -4.15
C SER A 23 0.27 18.24 -5.30
N LEU A 24 -0.80 17.43 -5.34
CA LEU A 24 -1.06 16.52 -6.45
C LEU A 24 -1.25 17.27 -7.77
N LEU A 25 -2.05 18.33 -7.77
CA LEU A 25 -2.26 19.16 -8.97
C LEU A 25 -0.95 19.81 -9.46
N GLU A 26 -0.13 20.30 -8.53
CA GLU A 26 1.19 20.89 -8.82
C GLU A 26 2.15 19.86 -9.43
N LEU A 27 2.26 18.67 -8.84
CA LEU A 27 3.08 17.58 -9.37
C LEU A 27 2.65 17.13 -10.77
N LEU A 28 1.33 17.09 -11.00
CA LEU A 28 0.75 16.73 -12.29
C LEU A 28 0.76 17.90 -13.30
N LYS A 29 1.12 19.12 -12.86
CA LYS A 29 1.11 20.36 -13.65
C LYS A 29 -0.25 20.67 -14.28
N ILE A 30 -1.34 20.40 -13.56
CA ILE A 30 -2.72 20.65 -14.00
C ILE A 30 -3.43 21.59 -13.02
N LYS A 31 -4.41 22.36 -13.51
CA LYS A 31 -5.20 23.27 -12.65
C LYS A 31 -6.42 22.60 -12.02
N LYS A 32 -6.94 21.53 -12.65
CA LYS A 32 -8.12 20.81 -12.22
C LYS A 32 -7.99 19.35 -12.63
N LEU A 33 -8.46 18.46 -11.76
CA LEU A 33 -8.55 17.05 -12.05
C LEU A 33 -9.87 16.77 -12.79
N ASP A 34 -9.79 16.07 -13.92
CA ASP A 34 -10.94 15.54 -14.65
C ASP A 34 -11.14 14.04 -14.39
N ALA A 35 -12.26 13.49 -14.88
CA ALA A 35 -12.61 12.09 -14.66
C ALA A 35 -11.59 11.12 -15.28
N SER A 36 -11.10 11.41 -16.50
CA SER A 36 -10.12 10.57 -17.19
C SER A 36 -8.83 10.48 -16.38
N ARG A 37 -8.32 11.63 -15.95
CA ARG A 37 -7.09 11.70 -15.17
C ARG A 37 -7.26 11.08 -13.79
N PHE A 38 -8.44 11.21 -13.18
CA PHE A 38 -8.72 10.55 -11.92
C PHE A 38 -8.73 9.02 -12.07
N LYS A 39 -9.33 8.49 -13.14
CA LYS A 39 -9.30 7.05 -13.46
C LYS A 39 -7.87 6.53 -13.65
N GLU A 40 -7.04 7.28 -14.37
CA GLU A 40 -5.61 6.95 -14.55
C GLU A 40 -4.87 6.89 -13.21
N LEU A 41 -5.11 7.86 -12.32
CA LEU A 41 -4.48 7.88 -11.00
C LEU A 41 -4.93 6.71 -10.13
N LEU A 42 -6.20 6.32 -10.18
CA LEU A 42 -6.71 5.14 -9.48
C LEU A 42 -6.02 3.86 -9.97
N SER A 43 -5.90 3.71 -11.29
CA SER A 43 -5.20 2.57 -11.91
C SER A 43 -3.71 2.54 -11.52
N GLN A 44 -3.02 3.68 -11.59
CA GLN A 44 -1.62 3.81 -11.16
C GLN A 44 -1.45 3.45 -9.68
N THR A 45 -2.35 3.92 -8.82
CA THR A 45 -2.29 3.60 -7.39
C THR A 45 -2.46 2.11 -7.14
N LEU A 46 -3.33 1.45 -7.91
CA LEU A 46 -3.52 0.01 -7.82
C LEU A 46 -2.24 -0.74 -8.24
N ASN A 47 -1.65 -0.39 -9.38
CA ASN A 47 -0.41 -0.99 -9.87
C ASN A 47 0.73 -0.83 -8.85
N ILE A 48 0.84 0.35 -8.21
CA ILE A 48 1.85 0.60 -7.18
C ILE A 48 1.59 -0.29 -5.94
N LYS A 49 0.35 -0.44 -5.48
CA LYS A 49 0.03 -1.30 -4.33
C LYS A 49 0.28 -2.78 -4.65
N GLU A 50 -0.05 -3.24 -5.85
CA GLU A 50 0.28 -4.60 -6.31
C GLU A 50 1.78 -4.85 -6.35
N TRP A 51 2.53 -3.90 -6.93
CA TRP A 51 3.99 -3.96 -6.97
C TRP A 51 4.58 -4.01 -5.56
N MET A 52 4.11 -3.18 -4.62
CA MET A 52 4.58 -3.21 -3.23
C MET A 52 4.35 -4.58 -2.58
N VAL A 53 3.16 -5.18 -2.71
CA VAL A 53 2.86 -6.50 -2.15
C VAL A 53 3.76 -7.57 -2.78
N LYS A 54 3.98 -7.52 -4.09
CA LYS A 54 4.90 -8.42 -4.79
C LYS A 54 6.33 -8.27 -4.28
N THR A 55 6.82 -7.04 -4.11
CA THR A 55 8.17 -6.78 -3.60
C THR A 55 8.34 -7.27 -2.16
N ILE A 56 7.33 -7.11 -1.30
CA ILE A 56 7.33 -7.65 0.07
C ILE A 56 7.45 -9.18 0.02
N TYR A 57 6.66 -9.84 -0.81
CA TYR A 57 6.72 -11.28 -1.00
C TYR A 57 8.10 -11.72 -1.51
N ASP A 58 8.59 -11.13 -2.61
CA ASP A 58 9.86 -11.48 -3.24
C ASP A 58 11.04 -11.26 -2.28
N SER A 59 10.99 -10.19 -1.47
CA SER A 59 12.02 -9.91 -0.48
C SER A 59 12.11 -11.02 0.57
N ARG A 60 10.96 -11.53 1.03
CA ARG A 60 10.90 -12.58 2.04
C ARG A 60 11.13 -13.98 1.44
N ALA A 61 10.72 -14.23 0.21
CA ALA A 61 10.95 -15.49 -0.50
C ALA A 61 12.45 -15.82 -0.62
N LYS A 62 13.30 -14.79 -0.74
CA LYS A 62 14.76 -14.96 -0.75
C LYS A 62 15.31 -15.61 0.50
N ASP A 63 14.65 -15.46 1.65
CA ASP A 63 15.09 -16.08 2.90
C ASP A 63 14.97 -17.62 2.84
N TYR A 64 14.05 -18.13 2.02
CA TYR A 64 13.78 -19.57 1.86
C TYR A 64 14.40 -20.15 0.59
N GLN A 65 14.57 -19.34 -0.46
CA GLN A 65 15.05 -19.82 -1.77
C GLN A 65 16.56 -19.66 -1.96
N SER A 66 17.22 -18.82 -1.17
CA SER A 66 18.65 -18.55 -1.33
C SER A 66 19.49 -19.71 -0.81
N GLU A 67 20.21 -20.38 -1.71
CA GLU A 67 21.14 -21.47 -1.36
C GLU A 67 22.16 -21.05 -0.28
N PHE A 68 22.69 -19.82 -0.36
CA PHE A 68 23.60 -19.29 0.68
C PHE A 68 22.97 -19.17 2.07
N ARG A 69 21.67 -18.87 2.15
CA ARG A 69 20.96 -18.77 3.43
C ARG A 69 20.55 -20.13 3.96
N LYS A 70 20.24 -21.08 3.07
CA LYS A 70 19.95 -22.47 3.42
C LYS A 70 21.14 -23.19 4.03
N MET A 71 22.37 -22.90 3.59
CA MET A 71 23.60 -23.54 4.08
C MET A 71 23.82 -23.45 5.61
N VAL A 72 23.15 -22.51 6.30
CA VAL A 72 23.25 -22.35 7.76
C VAL A 72 22.41 -23.39 8.51
N TYR A 73 21.43 -24.00 7.85
CA TYR A 73 20.51 -24.98 8.43
C TYR A 73 20.87 -26.39 7.97
N GLY A 74 20.69 -27.38 8.84
CA GLY A 74 20.92 -28.80 8.54
C GLY A 74 19.82 -29.43 7.69
N ASN A 75 18.60 -28.90 7.75
CA ASN A 75 17.45 -29.32 6.93
C ASN A 75 16.37 -28.21 6.87
N GLU A 76 15.33 -28.46 6.07
CA GLU A 76 14.23 -27.52 5.87
C GLU A 76 13.37 -27.36 7.13
N GLU A 77 13.18 -28.44 7.91
CA GLU A 77 12.46 -28.39 9.19
C GLU A 77 13.12 -27.46 10.21
N GLU A 78 14.46 -27.52 10.34
CA GLU A 78 15.24 -26.63 11.21
C GLU A 78 15.12 -25.18 10.75
N MET A 79 15.19 -24.95 9.43
CA MET A 79 15.00 -23.62 8.86
C MET A 79 13.59 -23.07 9.17
N GLU A 80 12.54 -23.87 9.04
CA GLU A 80 11.17 -23.47 9.33
C GLU A 80 10.93 -23.20 10.82
N VAL A 81 11.58 -23.94 11.72
CA VAL A 81 11.51 -23.69 13.17
C VAL A 81 12.15 -22.34 13.52
N VAL A 82 13.28 -22.01 12.90
CA VAL A 82 14.02 -20.77 13.20
C VAL A 82 13.40 -19.55 12.49
N THR A 83 13.02 -19.71 11.23
CA THR A 83 12.61 -18.60 10.35
C THR A 83 11.09 -18.43 10.28
N GLY A 84 10.34 -19.43 10.75
CA GLY A 84 8.90 -19.61 10.55
C GLY A 84 8.60 -20.23 9.18
N ARG A 85 7.38 -20.76 8.99
CA ARG A 85 6.92 -21.18 7.67
C ARG A 85 6.66 -19.96 6.80
N PHE A 86 7.11 -20.02 5.54
CA PHE A 86 6.95 -18.90 4.62
C PHE A 86 5.48 -18.58 4.34
N GLU A 87 4.64 -19.62 4.23
CA GLU A 87 3.19 -19.51 3.98
C GLU A 87 2.43 -18.86 5.15
N ASP A 88 2.92 -19.03 6.36
CA ASP A 88 2.32 -18.48 7.59
C ASP A 88 2.79 -17.06 7.89
N ASN A 89 3.52 -16.41 6.98
CA ASN A 89 4.02 -15.06 7.22
C ASN A 89 2.85 -14.07 7.36
N VAL A 90 2.57 -13.70 8.61
CA VAL A 90 1.43 -12.83 9.00
C VAL A 90 1.46 -11.51 8.23
N PHE A 91 2.64 -10.93 8.02
CA PHE A 91 2.77 -9.66 7.31
C PHE A 91 2.43 -9.78 5.82
N ILE A 92 2.92 -10.82 5.13
CA ILE A 92 2.57 -11.08 3.73
C ILE A 92 1.07 -11.30 3.59
N ASN A 93 0.48 -12.10 4.46
CA ASN A 93 -0.95 -12.41 4.42
C ASN A 93 -1.80 -11.17 4.70
N GLN A 94 -1.40 -10.34 5.66
CA GLN A 94 -2.01 -9.04 5.91
C GLN A 94 -1.95 -8.14 4.67
N GLN A 95 -0.78 -8.02 4.03
CA GLN A 95 -0.62 -7.15 2.85
C GLN A 95 -1.43 -7.63 1.64
N LYS A 96 -1.58 -8.95 1.46
CA LYS A 96 -2.47 -9.53 0.43
C LYS A 96 -3.94 -9.18 0.69
N GLU A 97 -4.39 -9.29 1.94
CA GLU A 97 -5.77 -8.96 2.30
C GLU A 97 -6.04 -7.45 2.17
N GLU A 98 -5.11 -6.60 2.60
CA GLU A 98 -5.19 -5.14 2.39
C GLU A 98 -5.27 -4.79 0.89
N LEU A 99 -4.49 -5.45 0.04
CA LEU A 99 -4.56 -5.26 -1.41
C LEU A 99 -5.93 -5.66 -1.98
N LYS A 100 -6.50 -6.77 -1.50
CA LYS A 100 -7.85 -7.22 -1.92
C LYS A 100 -8.92 -6.19 -1.53
N GLN A 101 -8.88 -5.69 -0.30
CA GLN A 101 -9.81 -4.65 0.16
C GLN A 101 -9.62 -3.34 -0.60
N PHE A 102 -8.37 -2.99 -0.91
CA PHE A 102 -8.04 -1.82 -1.70
C PHE A 102 -8.59 -1.91 -3.12
N LYS A 103 -8.44 -3.05 -3.80
CA LYS A 103 -9.05 -3.34 -5.12
C LYS A 103 -10.56 -3.10 -5.10
N SER A 104 -11.25 -3.72 -4.14
CA SER A 104 -12.69 -3.54 -4.00
C SER A 104 -13.09 -2.08 -3.77
N SER A 105 -12.28 -1.33 -3.02
CA SER A 105 -12.53 0.10 -2.78
C SER A 105 -12.38 0.93 -4.05
N VAL A 106 -11.34 0.66 -4.86
CA VAL A 106 -11.11 1.32 -6.15
C VAL A 106 -12.24 1.01 -7.14
N GLU A 107 -12.70 -0.24 -7.21
CA GLU A 107 -13.83 -0.66 -8.06
C GLU A 107 -15.13 0.04 -7.66
N LYS A 108 -15.41 0.15 -6.36
CA LYS A 108 -16.56 0.91 -5.84
C LYS A 108 -16.49 2.38 -6.24
N ILE A 109 -15.33 3.03 -6.09
CA ILE A 109 -15.16 4.43 -6.52
C ILE A 109 -15.37 4.56 -8.02
N THR A 110 -14.75 3.69 -8.82
CA THR A 110 -14.85 3.71 -10.28
C THR A 110 -16.30 3.58 -10.76
N SER A 111 -17.05 2.65 -10.16
CA SER A 111 -18.48 2.46 -10.48
C SER A 111 -19.36 3.62 -10.00
N LEU A 112 -19.16 4.12 -8.78
CA LEU A 112 -19.94 5.24 -8.22
C LEU A 112 -19.82 6.52 -9.03
N PHE A 113 -18.63 6.82 -9.54
CA PHE A 113 -18.37 8.04 -10.30
C PHE A 113 -18.42 7.85 -11.82
N GLN A 114 -18.81 6.67 -12.29
CA GLN A 114 -18.88 6.32 -13.72
C GLN A 114 -17.59 6.67 -14.48
N LEU A 115 -16.44 6.38 -13.86
CA LEU A 115 -15.11 6.70 -14.38
C LEU A 115 -14.68 5.75 -15.50
#